data_AF-A0A2X3JDN1-F1
#
_entry.id   AF-A0A2X3JDN1-F1
#
_cell.length_a   1.000
_cell.length_b   1.000
_cell.length_c   1.000
_cell.angle_alpha   90.00
_cell.angle_beta   90.00
_cell.angle_gamma   90.00
#
_symmetry.space_group_name_H-M   'P 1'
#
loop_
_entity.id
_entity.type
_entity.pdbx_description
1 polymer ?
#
loop_
_entity_poly.entity_id
_entity_poly.type
_entity_poly.pdbx_seq_one_letter_code
_entity_poly.pdbx_strand_id
1 'polypeptide(L)' 'MKPSRKRRKAKLLWDKATTGSNEFYGWVAAESTVVKLLRRHLIGERGVEHEAINFMAYWAKGRVR' A
#
# COMPACT_ATOMS: atom_id res chain seq x y z
N MET A 1 -17.38 -31.97 29.98
CA MET A 1 -17.00 -31.71 28.58
C MET A 1 -16.33 -30.34 28.52
N LYS A 2 -15.00 -30.27 28.28
CA LYS A 2 -14.23 -29.00 28.38
C LYS A 2 -14.62 -28.05 27.23
N PRO A 3 -14.83 -26.74 27.46
CA PRO A 3 -15.11 -25.83 26.36
C PRO A 3 -13.86 -25.71 25.48
N SER A 4 -14.03 -26.02 24.19
CA SER A 4 -13.02 -25.85 23.17
C SER A 4 -12.54 -24.40 23.18
N ARG A 5 -11.29 -24.22 23.60
CA ARG A 5 -10.62 -22.92 23.67
C ARG A 5 -10.42 -22.45 22.23
N LYS A 6 -11.40 -21.73 21.67
CA LYS A 6 -11.28 -21.07 20.37
C LYS A 6 -9.98 -20.27 20.38
N ARG A 7 -9.02 -20.73 19.59
CA ARG A 7 -7.71 -20.10 19.39
C ARG A 7 -8.00 -18.68 18.91
N ARG A 8 -7.76 -17.68 19.76
CA ARG A 8 -7.85 -16.27 19.36
C ARG A 8 -6.90 -16.11 18.18
N LYS A 9 -7.43 -15.92 16.97
CA LYS A 9 -6.62 -15.44 15.85
C LYS A 9 -6.00 -14.13 16.33
N ALA A 10 -4.68 -14.07 16.44
CA ALA A 10 -3.99 -12.80 16.61
C ALA A 10 -4.50 -11.90 15.49
N LYS A 11 -5.11 -10.78 15.88
CA LYS A 11 -5.68 -9.80 14.96
C LYS A 11 -4.54 -9.36 14.04
N LEU A 12 -4.60 -9.77 12.77
CA LEU A 12 -3.64 -9.34 11.76
C LEU A 12 -3.63 -7.80 11.79
N LEU A 13 -2.45 -7.20 11.97
CA LEU A 13 -2.33 -5.74 11.97
C LEU A 13 -2.46 -5.20 10.53
N TRP A 14 -2.23 -6.05 9.53
CA TRP A 14 -2.34 -5.74 8.11
C TRP A 14 -2.75 -6.99 7.31
N ASP A 15 -3.66 -6.78 6.36
CA ASP A 15 -4.12 -7.78 5.39
C ASP A 15 -3.56 -7.49 3.99
N LYS A 16 -3.34 -8.55 3.21
CA LYS A 16 -2.77 -8.51 1.86
C LYS A 16 -3.89 -8.31 0.82
N ALA A 17 -3.60 -7.54 -0.24
CA ALA A 17 -4.40 -7.58 -1.46
C ALA A 17 -4.38 -9.00 -2.05
N THR A 18 -5.55 -9.56 -2.32
CA THR A 18 -5.71 -10.83 -3.05
C THR A 18 -6.45 -10.50 -4.33
N THR A 19 -5.72 -10.23 -5.41
CA THR A 19 -6.30 -9.93 -6.71
C THR A 19 -6.78 -11.22 -7.35
N GLY A 20 -8.09 -11.46 -7.29
CA GLY A 20 -8.76 -12.58 -7.99
C GLY A 20 -8.97 -12.30 -9.49
N SER A 21 -9.01 -11.03 -9.86
CA SER A 21 -8.89 -10.53 -11.23
C SER A 21 -7.53 -9.85 -11.35
N ASN A 22 -6.82 -10.06 -12.46
CA ASN A 22 -5.41 -9.75 -12.66
C ASN A 22 -5.08 -8.23 -12.73
N GLU A 23 -5.92 -7.37 -12.18
CA GLU A 23 -5.83 -5.91 -12.27
C GLU A 23 -5.13 -5.37 -11.03
N PHE A 24 -3.96 -4.77 -11.25
CA PHE A 24 -3.25 -4.06 -10.19
C PHE A 24 -4.10 -2.87 -9.75
N TYR A 25 -4.31 -2.71 -8.44
CA TYR A 25 -4.87 -1.48 -7.88
C TYR A 25 -4.13 -1.12 -6.60
N GLY A 26 -3.66 0.13 -6.51
CA GLY A 26 -2.84 0.58 -5.40
C GLY A 26 -3.07 2.01 -4.97
N TRP A 27 -2.72 2.30 -3.71
CA TRP A 27 -2.63 3.65 -3.19
C TRP A 27 -1.35 3.79 -2.36
N VAL A 28 -0.58 4.84 -2.62
CA VAL A 28 0.68 5.13 -1.95
C VAL A 28 0.59 6.49 -1.28
N ALA A 29 0.77 6.54 0.04
CA ALA A 29 1.08 7.78 0.72
C ALA A 29 2.36 7.69 1.53
N ALA A 30 3.23 8.67 1.34
CA ALA A 30 4.56 8.70 1.93
C ALA A 30 5.11 10.13 1.96
N GLU A 31 6.38 10.24 2.35
CA GLU A 31 7.18 11.45 2.16
C GLU A 31 7.29 11.81 0.66
N SER A 32 7.35 13.10 0.34
CA SER A 32 7.30 13.62 -1.03
C SER A 32 8.35 13.03 -1.99
N THR A 33 9.59 12.81 -1.55
CA THR A 33 10.67 12.23 -2.35
C THR A 33 10.41 10.75 -2.56
N VAL A 34 9.96 10.04 -1.52
CA VAL A 34 9.54 8.63 -1.62
C VAL A 34 8.41 8.47 -2.64
N VAL A 35 7.39 9.33 -2.61
CA VAL A 35 6.28 9.32 -3.58
C VAL A 35 6.79 9.49 -5.01
N LYS A 36 7.72 10.42 -5.26
CA LYS A 36 8.31 10.62 -6.58
C LYS A 36 9.08 9.39 -7.07
N LEU A 37 9.87 8.78 -6.20
CA LEU A 37 10.64 7.58 -6.52
C LEU A 37 9.71 6.40 -6.86
N LEU A 38 8.66 6.19 -6.05
CA LEU A 38 7.68 5.13 -6.29
C LEU A 38 6.88 5.38 -7.56
N ARG A 39 6.52 6.63 -7.87
CA ARG A 39 5.83 6.95 -9.14
C ARG A 39 6.70 6.64 -10.34
N ARG A 40 7.97 7.05 -10.33
CA ARG A 40 8.93 6.74 -11.41
C ARG A 40 9.08 5.23 -11.57
N HIS A 41 9.26 4.51 -10.46
CA HIS A 41 9.45 3.08 -10.50
C HIS A 41 8.20 2.35 -11.01
N LEU A 42 7.04 2.57 -10.40
CA LEU A 42 5.84 1.79 -10.70
C LEU A 42 5.27 2.10 -12.09
N ILE A 43 5.15 3.37 -12.44
CA ILE A 43 4.60 3.75 -13.75
C ILE A 43 5.67 3.68 -14.83
N GLY A 44 6.82 4.32 -14.61
CA GLY A 44 7.86 4.46 -15.63
C GLY A 44 8.65 3.19 -15.88
N GLU A 45 9.08 2.52 -14.81
CA GLU A 45 9.97 1.35 -14.92
C GLU A 45 9.22 0.01 -14.95
N ARG A 46 8.04 -0.07 -14.30
CA ARG A 46 7.23 -1.30 -14.21
C ARG A 46 5.96 -1.30 -15.07
N GLY A 47 5.63 -0.18 -15.70
CA GLY A 47 4.49 -0.10 -16.62
C GLY A 47 3.12 -0.24 -15.94
N VAL A 48 3.02 0.05 -14.64
CA VAL A 48 1.73 0.16 -13.97
C VAL A 48 0.94 1.29 -14.62
N GLU A 49 -0.28 0.99 -15.04
CA GLU A 49 -1.17 2.00 -15.62
C GLU A 49 -1.41 3.13 -14.60
N HIS A 50 -1.35 4.38 -15.04
CA HIS A 50 -1.52 5.52 -14.14
C HIS A 50 -2.89 5.51 -13.43
N GLU A 51 -3.92 4.97 -14.08
CA GLU A 51 -5.28 4.84 -13.54
C GLU A 51 -5.40 3.75 -12.47
N ALA A 52 -4.47 2.79 -12.49
CA ALA A 52 -4.39 1.68 -11.54
C ALA A 52 -3.74 2.07 -10.19
N ILE A 53 -3.19 3.28 -10.04
CA ILE A 53 -2.49 3.66 -8.82
C ILE A 53 -2.58 5.15 -8.48
N ASN A 54 -2.92 5.42 -7.22
CA ASN A 54 -2.97 6.76 -6.66
C ASN A 54 -1.75 7.06 -5.78
N PHE A 55 -1.25 8.29 -5.85
CA PHE A 55 -0.09 8.76 -5.06
C PHE A 55 -0.43 10.01 -4.27
N MET A 56 -0.04 10.07 -2.99
CA MET A 56 -0.24 11.23 -2.13
C MET A 56 1.00 11.52 -1.28
N ALA A 57 1.51 12.75 -1.35
CA ALA A 57 2.62 13.18 -0.48
C ALA A 57 2.07 13.77 0.82
N TYR A 58 2.33 13.11 1.94
CA TYR A 58 1.85 13.56 3.27
C TYR A 58 2.74 14.62 3.90
N TRP A 59 4.05 14.51 3.73
CA TRP A 59 5.01 15.42 4.31
C TRP A 59 6.28 15.45 3.47
N ALA A 60 7.18 16.39 3.75
CA ALA A 60 8.49 16.46 3.12
C ALA A 60 9.53 16.88 4.16
N LYS A 61 10.64 16.13 4.25
CA LYS A 61 11.72 16.49 5.17
C LYS A 61 12.32 17.83 4.76
N GLY A 62 12.43 18.76 5.71
CA GLY A 62 12.95 20.10 5.45
C GLY A 62 11.92 21.10 4.87
N ARG A 63 10.67 20.67 4.63
CA ARG A 63 9.55 21.61 4.52
C ARG A 63 8.83 21.64 5.86
N VAL A 64 9.16 22.64 6.67
CA VAL A 64 8.26 23.10 7.72
C VAL A 64 7.35 24.11 7.04
N ARG A 65 6.04 23.96 7.18
CA ARG A 65 5.05 24.89 6.62
C ARG A 65 4.64 25.88 7.68
#